data_AF-A0A498NWN0-F1
#
_entry.id   AF-A0A498NWN0-F1
#
_cell.length_a   1.000
_cell.length_b   1.000
_cell.length_c   1.000
_cell.angle_alpha   90.00
_cell.angle_beta   90.00
_cell.angle_gamma   90.00
#
_symmetry.space_group_name_H-M   'P 1'
#
loop_
_entity.id
_entity.type
_entity.pdbx_description
1 polymer ?
#
loop_
_entity_poly.entity_id
_entity_poly.type
_entity_poly.pdbx_seq_one_letter_code
_entity_poly.pdbx_strand_id
1 'polypeptide(L)'
;MMSGTVQVSSERRKEKSRDAARCRRGKESEVFYELANELPLPHSVTSNLDKASVMRLALSYLRLRKLLNTDVLNVESEVDSQWNSSYLKALDGFLMVLSNDGDIVYLSENVSKCLGIPQIDLTGHSVFEFTHPCDHEELREMLAHKTGLSKKAKEQHTNRSFLLRMKCTLTSRGRTVNVKSASWKVLRCSGHIHTTDGIKKGVCEEKSVCSKYLVLICESIPHPTNIEAPLDSRTFLSRHTLDMRFTYCDERITELLGFDPVDLLQHSVYEYYHALDSDHMTKTHHNWASVYWTVPAAG
;
A
#
# COMPACT_ATOMS: atom_id res chain seq x y z
N MET A 1 -51.08 -33.63 -36.13
CA MET A 1 -51.33 -32.20 -35.81
C MET A 1 -51.04 -31.81 -34.34
N MET A 2 -50.72 -32.72 -33.41
CA MET A 2 -50.49 -32.37 -31.98
C MET A 2 -49.07 -31.90 -31.62
N SER A 3 -48.10 -31.97 -32.54
CA SER A 3 -46.71 -31.57 -32.26
C SER A 3 -46.47 -30.05 -32.28
N GLY A 4 -47.25 -29.30 -33.07
CA GLY A 4 -47.05 -27.84 -33.25
C GLY A 4 -47.51 -26.97 -32.07
N THR A 5 -48.55 -27.37 -31.34
CA THR A 5 -49.10 -26.58 -30.20
C THR A 5 -48.21 -26.63 -28.96
N VAL A 6 -47.52 -27.76 -28.73
CA VAL A 6 -46.57 -27.91 -27.61
C VAL A 6 -45.33 -27.03 -27.85
N GLN A 7 -44.82 -26.99 -29.09
CA GLN A 7 -43.69 -26.14 -29.48
C GLN A 7 -43.97 -24.65 -29.28
N VAL A 8 -45.13 -24.15 -29.74
CA VAL A 8 -45.55 -22.74 -29.59
C VAL A 8 -45.73 -22.35 -28.11
N SER A 9 -46.24 -23.27 -27.28
CA SER A 9 -46.37 -23.04 -25.83
C SER A 9 -45.00 -22.95 -25.14
N SER A 10 -44.01 -23.75 -25.61
CA SER A 10 -42.65 -23.72 -25.10
C SER A 10 -41.89 -22.47 -25.54
N GLU A 11 -42.11 -22.01 -26.77
CA GLU A 11 -41.54 -20.77 -27.31
C GLU A 11 -42.04 -19.55 -26.56
N ARG A 12 -43.35 -19.43 -26.32
CA ARG A 12 -43.89 -18.34 -25.51
C ARG A 12 -43.36 -18.33 -24.07
N ARG A 13 -43.11 -19.50 -23.48
CA ARG A 13 -42.47 -19.59 -22.14
C ARG A 13 -41.02 -19.14 -22.18
N LYS A 14 -40.26 -19.57 -23.20
CA LYS A 14 -38.87 -19.15 -23.43
C LYS A 14 -38.78 -17.65 -23.71
N GLU A 15 -39.70 -17.10 -24.48
CA GLU A 15 -39.79 -15.68 -24.80
C GLU A 15 -40.06 -14.84 -23.55
N LYS A 16 -41.08 -15.19 -22.75
CA LYS A 16 -41.35 -14.54 -21.45
C LYS A 16 -40.14 -14.62 -20.51
N SER A 17 -39.46 -15.77 -20.45
CA SER A 17 -38.26 -15.93 -19.64
C SER A 17 -37.12 -15.03 -20.12
N ARG A 18 -36.94 -14.89 -21.44
CA ARG A 18 -35.93 -14.04 -22.05
C ARG A 18 -36.19 -12.56 -21.78
N ASP A 19 -37.44 -12.12 -21.89
CA ASP A 19 -37.84 -10.73 -21.61
C ASP A 19 -37.71 -10.41 -20.11
N ALA A 20 -38.12 -11.33 -19.23
CA ALA A 20 -37.91 -11.18 -17.79
C ALA A 20 -36.41 -11.11 -17.43
N ALA A 21 -35.58 -11.95 -18.05
CA ALA A 21 -34.13 -11.92 -17.84
C ALA A 21 -33.51 -10.61 -18.37
N ARG A 22 -33.99 -10.09 -19.51
CA ARG A 22 -33.55 -8.81 -20.08
C ARG A 22 -33.93 -7.64 -19.17
N CYS A 23 -35.17 -7.61 -18.70
CA CYS A 23 -35.66 -6.61 -17.74
C CYS A 23 -34.83 -6.64 -16.45
N ARG A 24 -34.54 -7.84 -15.91
CA ARG A 24 -33.68 -8.00 -14.73
C ARG A 24 -32.27 -7.45 -14.97
N ARG A 25 -31.64 -7.74 -16.12
CA ARG A 25 -30.30 -7.22 -16.47
C ARG A 25 -30.30 -5.71 -16.68
N GLY A 26 -31.39 -5.15 -17.21
CA GLY A 26 -31.58 -3.70 -17.35
C GLY A 26 -31.57 -3.03 -15.98
N LYS A 27 -32.47 -3.46 -15.08
CA LYS A 27 -32.54 -2.95 -13.69
C LYS A 27 -31.23 -3.13 -12.93
N GLU A 28 -30.59 -4.28 -13.06
CA GLU A 28 -29.28 -4.53 -12.44
C GLU A 28 -28.24 -3.49 -12.89
N SER A 29 -28.18 -3.21 -14.20
CA SER A 29 -27.20 -2.27 -14.75
C SER A 29 -27.50 -0.82 -14.36
N GLU A 30 -28.78 -0.47 -14.24
CA GLU A 30 -29.25 0.82 -13.70
C GLU A 30 -28.81 1.02 -12.25
N VAL A 31 -29.05 0.03 -11.38
CA VAL A 31 -28.62 0.09 -9.97
C VAL A 31 -27.10 0.18 -9.83
N PHE A 32 -26.33 -0.52 -10.68
CA PHE A 32 -24.88 -0.37 -10.70
C PHE A 32 -24.42 1.03 -11.10
N TYR A 33 -25.11 1.66 -12.06
CA TYR A 33 -24.81 3.01 -12.48
C TYR A 33 -25.14 4.04 -11.40
N GLU A 34 -26.28 3.87 -10.71
CA GLU A 34 -26.64 4.67 -9.53
C GLU A 34 -25.59 4.55 -8.43
N LEU A 35 -25.20 3.31 -8.08
CA LEU A 35 -24.17 3.06 -7.07
C LEU A 35 -22.82 3.69 -7.46
N ALA A 36 -22.44 3.65 -8.74
CA ALA A 36 -21.21 4.27 -9.21
C ALA A 36 -21.23 5.80 -9.04
N ASN A 37 -22.39 6.44 -9.21
CA ASN A 37 -22.54 7.89 -9.01
C ASN A 37 -22.53 8.32 -7.55
N GLU A 38 -22.82 7.41 -6.61
CA GLU A 38 -22.74 7.65 -5.16
C GLU A 38 -21.32 7.50 -4.60
N LEU A 39 -20.36 6.98 -5.39
CA LEU A 39 -18.97 6.89 -4.96
C LEU A 39 -18.34 8.30 -4.88
N PRO A 40 -17.41 8.54 -3.94
CA PRO A 40 -16.71 9.83 -3.79
C PRO A 40 -15.62 10.00 -4.85
N LEU A 41 -16.00 9.88 -6.13
CA LEU A 41 -15.12 9.95 -7.29
C LEU A 41 -15.76 10.88 -8.34
N PRO A 42 -14.96 11.61 -9.13
CA PRO A 42 -15.49 12.44 -10.20
C PRO A 42 -16.18 11.59 -11.28
N HIS A 43 -17.27 12.12 -11.85
CA HIS A 43 -18.10 11.41 -12.84
C HIS A 43 -17.33 10.90 -14.06
N SER A 44 -16.25 11.59 -14.44
CA SER A 44 -15.36 11.17 -15.55
C SER A 44 -14.69 9.82 -15.31
N VAL A 45 -14.51 9.43 -14.04
CA VAL A 45 -13.95 8.14 -13.65
C VAL A 45 -15.06 7.13 -13.49
N THR A 46 -16.14 7.49 -12.79
CA THR A 46 -17.22 6.55 -12.46
C THR A 46 -17.96 6.03 -13.69
N SER A 47 -18.06 6.82 -14.76
CA SER A 47 -18.69 6.40 -16.02
C SER A 47 -18.00 5.23 -16.71
N ASN A 48 -16.70 5.03 -16.43
CA ASN A 48 -15.86 4.05 -17.11
C ASN A 48 -15.56 2.82 -16.24
N LEU A 49 -16.10 2.77 -15.02
CA LEU A 49 -15.90 1.65 -14.11
C LEU A 49 -16.71 0.43 -14.55
N ASP A 50 -16.09 -0.74 -14.46
CA ASP A 50 -16.80 -2.01 -14.59
C ASP A 50 -17.53 -2.36 -13.29
N LYS A 51 -18.54 -3.23 -13.38
CA LYS A 51 -19.39 -3.62 -12.24
C LYS A 51 -18.59 -4.17 -11.05
N ALA A 52 -17.51 -4.91 -11.30
CA ALA A 52 -16.70 -5.47 -10.23
C ALA A 52 -15.91 -4.37 -9.49
N SER A 53 -15.34 -3.41 -10.22
CA SER A 53 -14.68 -2.25 -9.60
C SER A 53 -15.63 -1.38 -8.79
N VAL A 54 -16.86 -1.16 -9.27
CA VAL A 54 -17.89 -0.43 -8.49
C VAL A 54 -18.13 -1.10 -7.14
N MET A 55 -18.33 -2.42 -7.12
CA MET A 55 -18.52 -3.18 -5.87
C MET A 55 -17.29 -3.09 -4.96
N ARG A 56 -16.10 -3.26 -5.53
CA ARG A 56 -14.84 -3.26 -4.82
C ARG A 56 -14.58 -1.92 -4.13
N LEU A 57 -14.75 -0.82 -4.87
CA LEU A 57 -14.61 0.54 -4.34
C LEU A 57 -15.67 0.85 -3.29
N ALA A 58 -16.93 0.48 -3.54
CA ALA A 58 -18.01 0.67 -2.56
C ALA A 58 -17.73 -0.08 -1.25
N LEU A 59 -17.31 -1.34 -1.32
CA LEU A 59 -16.98 -2.15 -0.14
C LEU A 59 -15.78 -1.58 0.62
N SER A 60 -14.71 -1.19 -0.08
CA SER A 60 -13.55 -0.55 0.52
C SER A 60 -13.91 0.77 1.20
N TYR A 61 -14.77 1.58 0.58
CA TYR A 61 -15.24 2.83 1.16
C TYR A 61 -16.09 2.62 2.41
N LEU A 62 -16.99 1.63 2.42
CA LEU A 62 -17.76 1.25 3.61
C LEU A 62 -16.86 0.76 4.74
N ARG A 63 -15.83 -0.05 4.43
CA ARG A 63 -14.82 -0.50 5.40
C ARG A 63 -14.02 0.68 5.96
N LEU A 64 -13.64 1.64 5.10
CA LEU A 64 -12.93 2.85 5.52
C LEU A 64 -13.80 3.72 6.44
N ARG A 65 -15.07 3.96 6.09
CA ARG A 65 -15.99 4.71 6.96
C ARG A 65 -16.20 4.02 8.31
N LYS A 66 -16.27 2.68 8.32
CA LYS A 66 -16.34 1.90 9.57
C LYS A 66 -15.06 2.04 10.41
N LEU A 67 -13.89 2.06 9.76
CA LEU A 67 -12.60 2.28 10.43
C LEU A 67 -12.53 3.66 11.08
N LEU A 68 -12.95 4.71 10.36
CA LEU A 68 -12.79 6.09 10.79
C LEU A 68 -13.75 6.52 11.92
N ASN A 69 -14.70 5.67 12.35
CA ASN A 69 -15.73 5.97 13.35
C ASN A 69 -16.33 7.37 13.18
N THR A 70 -17.49 7.45 12.51
CA THR A 70 -18.20 8.68 12.10
C THR A 70 -18.31 9.78 13.16
N ASP A 71 -18.24 9.44 14.45
CA ASP A 71 -18.36 10.38 15.57
C ASP A 71 -17.10 11.24 15.82
N VAL A 72 -15.91 10.85 15.35
CA VAL A 72 -14.65 11.61 15.57
C VAL A 72 -14.38 12.65 14.48
N LEU A 73 -14.96 12.48 13.29
CA LEU A 73 -14.77 13.40 12.15
C LEU A 73 -15.58 14.70 12.28
N ASN A 74 -16.42 14.85 13.31
CA ASN A 74 -17.22 16.06 13.55
C ASN A 74 -16.45 17.18 14.29
N VAL A 75 -15.14 17.04 14.49
CA VAL A 75 -14.28 18.06 15.10
C VAL A 75 -13.16 18.45 14.14
N GLU A 76 -13.48 18.77 12.88
CA GLU A 76 -12.52 19.45 12.01
C GLU A 76 -12.57 20.95 12.32
N SER A 77 -11.46 21.50 12.78
CA SER A 77 -11.31 22.95 12.90
C SER A 77 -11.16 23.57 11.51
N GLU A 78 -11.58 24.82 11.30
CA GLU A 78 -11.39 25.52 10.01
C GLU A 78 -9.93 25.51 9.54
N VAL A 79 -8.98 25.42 10.48
CA VAL A 79 -7.54 25.32 10.24
C VAL A 79 -7.17 23.99 9.58
N ASP A 80 -7.77 22.87 10.02
CA ASP A 80 -7.49 21.54 9.46
C ASP A 80 -7.86 21.47 7.98
N SER A 81 -8.98 22.08 7.60
CA SER A 81 -9.44 22.11 6.20
C SER A 81 -8.45 22.78 5.23
N GLN A 82 -7.69 23.77 5.71
CA GLN A 82 -6.72 24.52 4.89
C GLN A 82 -5.42 23.73 4.69
N TRP A 83 -4.99 22.93 5.67
CA TRP A 83 -3.76 22.13 5.62
C TRP A 83 -3.96 20.72 5.06
N ASN A 84 -5.19 20.21 5.05
CA ASN A 84 -5.52 18.87 4.54
C ASN A 84 -5.00 18.59 3.13
N SER A 85 -5.05 19.58 2.22
CA SER A 85 -4.48 19.44 0.86
C SER A 85 -2.94 19.45 0.84
N SER A 86 -2.31 20.06 1.85
CA SER A 86 -0.86 20.25 1.93
C SER A 86 -0.14 19.02 2.50
N TYR A 87 -0.75 18.27 3.42
CA TYR A 87 -0.11 17.08 4.02
C TYR A 87 0.30 16.05 2.96
N LEU A 88 -0.60 15.71 2.03
CA LEU A 88 -0.30 14.75 0.95
C LEU A 88 0.69 15.28 -0.08
N LYS A 89 0.82 16.61 -0.22
CA LYS A 89 1.81 17.24 -1.11
C LYS A 89 3.20 17.28 -0.49
N ALA A 90 3.26 17.45 0.83
CA ALA A 90 4.51 17.45 1.59
C ALA A 90 5.06 16.02 1.81
N LEU A 91 4.18 15.01 1.78
CA LEU A 91 4.56 13.62 1.93
C LEU A 91 5.25 13.08 0.65
N ASP A 92 6.52 12.68 0.77
CA ASP A 92 7.27 11.99 -0.30
C ASP A 92 6.99 10.48 -0.30
N GLY A 93 5.71 10.14 -0.42
CA GLY A 93 5.20 8.80 -0.25
C GLY A 93 3.68 8.76 -0.32
N PHE A 94 3.07 7.65 0.05
CA PHE A 94 1.62 7.50 0.06
C PHE A 94 1.13 6.79 1.32
N LEU A 95 -0.10 7.09 1.73
CA LEU A 95 -0.78 6.42 2.83
C LEU A 95 -1.41 5.13 2.31
N MET A 96 -1.26 4.03 3.04
CA MET A 96 -1.87 2.74 2.75
C MET A 96 -2.55 2.18 4.00
N VAL A 97 -3.78 1.70 3.84
CA VAL A 97 -4.55 1.04 4.90
C VAL A 97 -4.88 -0.37 4.45
N LEU A 98 -4.44 -1.36 5.21
CA LEU A 98 -4.68 -2.78 4.95
C LEU A 98 -5.63 -3.36 5.99
N SER A 99 -6.50 -4.27 5.56
CA SER A 99 -7.26 -5.14 6.47
C SER A 99 -6.35 -6.21 7.10
N ASN A 100 -6.85 -6.91 8.12
CA ASN A 100 -6.18 -8.08 8.70
C ASN A 100 -5.85 -9.18 7.67
N ASP A 101 -6.66 -9.28 6.61
CA ASP A 101 -6.50 -10.29 5.55
C ASP A 101 -5.59 -9.80 4.41
N GLY A 102 -5.11 -8.56 4.49
CA GLY A 102 -4.26 -7.94 3.47
C GLY A 102 -5.05 -7.30 2.32
N ASP A 103 -6.34 -7.05 2.45
CA ASP A 103 -7.08 -6.25 1.47
C ASP A 103 -6.68 -4.78 1.61
N ILE A 104 -6.40 -4.11 0.49
CA ILE A 104 -6.13 -2.68 0.44
C ILE A 104 -7.45 -1.94 0.67
N VAL A 105 -7.69 -1.42 1.86
CA VAL A 105 -8.92 -0.69 2.20
C VAL A 105 -8.86 0.73 1.65
N TYR A 106 -7.70 1.36 1.74
CA TYR A 106 -7.48 2.72 1.26
C TYR A 106 -6.03 2.93 0.83
N LEU A 107 -5.86 3.76 -0.20
CA LEU A 107 -4.59 4.35 -0.63
C LEU A 107 -4.80 5.84 -0.86
N SER A 108 -3.81 6.68 -0.61
CA SER A 108 -3.88 8.08 -1.03
C SER A 108 -3.67 8.24 -2.55
N GLU A 109 -4.23 9.29 -3.15
CA GLU A 109 -4.21 9.52 -4.60
C GLU A 109 -2.78 9.62 -5.20
N ASN A 110 -1.82 10.09 -4.39
CA ASN A 110 -0.42 10.24 -4.77
C ASN A 110 0.31 8.90 -4.99
N VAL A 111 -0.31 7.75 -4.68
CA VAL A 111 0.23 6.42 -5.05
C VAL A 111 0.51 6.30 -6.56
N SER A 112 -0.30 6.96 -7.38
CA SER A 112 -0.13 7.01 -8.84
C SER A 112 1.18 7.69 -9.25
N LYS A 113 1.64 8.69 -8.49
CA LYS A 113 2.94 9.36 -8.72
C LYS A 113 4.11 8.51 -8.24
N CYS A 114 3.92 7.71 -7.20
CA CYS A 114 4.98 6.88 -6.63
C CYS A 114 5.20 5.57 -7.40
N LEU A 115 4.11 4.90 -7.79
CA LEU A 115 4.10 3.56 -8.40
C LEU A 115 3.63 3.55 -9.86
N GLY A 116 2.97 4.60 -10.36
CA GLY A 116 2.42 4.66 -11.72
C GLY A 116 1.11 3.90 -11.93
N ILE A 117 0.57 3.30 -10.87
CA ILE A 117 -0.69 2.56 -10.88
C ILE A 117 -1.76 3.45 -10.22
N PRO A 118 -2.92 3.67 -10.84
CA PRO A 118 -3.94 4.54 -10.28
C PRO A 118 -4.58 3.90 -9.03
N GLN A 119 -4.97 4.74 -8.07
CA GLN A 119 -5.56 4.32 -6.80
C GLN A 119 -6.80 3.42 -6.98
N ILE A 120 -7.61 3.70 -8.00
CA ILE A 120 -8.83 2.93 -8.32
C ILE A 120 -8.53 1.47 -8.74
N ASP A 121 -7.36 1.19 -9.30
CA ASP A 121 -6.97 -0.16 -9.73
C ASP A 121 -6.42 -0.99 -8.57
N LEU A 122 -6.03 -0.33 -7.47
CA LEU A 122 -5.44 -0.96 -6.29
C LEU A 122 -6.45 -1.16 -5.15
N THR A 123 -7.31 -0.15 -4.93
CA THR A 123 -8.24 -0.12 -3.78
C THR A 123 -9.18 -1.32 -3.80
N GLY A 124 -9.19 -2.11 -2.73
CA GLY A 124 -10.05 -3.28 -2.54
C GLY A 124 -9.52 -4.59 -3.13
N HIS A 125 -8.35 -4.57 -3.77
CA HIS A 125 -7.62 -5.79 -4.09
C HIS A 125 -6.76 -6.24 -2.91
N SER A 126 -6.32 -7.50 -2.98
CA SER A 126 -5.32 -8.01 -2.04
C SER A 126 -3.95 -7.38 -2.31
N VAL A 127 -3.28 -6.90 -1.27
CA VAL A 127 -1.92 -6.34 -1.35
C VAL A 127 -0.92 -7.35 -1.94
N PHE A 128 -1.16 -8.65 -1.72
CA PHE A 128 -0.31 -9.74 -2.20
C PHE A 128 -0.30 -9.86 -3.74
N GLU A 129 -1.28 -9.27 -4.45
CA GLU A 129 -1.30 -9.21 -5.91
C GLU A 129 -0.26 -8.21 -6.47
N PHE A 130 0.11 -7.23 -5.66
CA PHE A 130 1.00 -6.12 -6.04
C PHE A 130 2.36 -6.17 -5.37
N THR A 131 2.56 -7.06 -4.39
CA THR A 131 3.83 -7.21 -3.68
C THR A 131 4.65 -8.40 -4.18
N HIS A 132 5.96 -8.31 -4.03
CA HIS A 132 6.87 -9.38 -4.43
C HIS A 132 6.62 -10.65 -3.59
N PRO A 133 6.51 -11.86 -4.20
CA PRO A 133 6.19 -13.10 -3.48
C PRO A 133 7.12 -13.43 -2.31
N CYS A 134 8.40 -13.10 -2.41
CA CYS A 134 9.36 -13.32 -1.32
C CYS A 134 9.09 -12.45 -0.08
N ASP A 135 8.33 -11.36 -0.22
CA ASP A 135 8.02 -10.44 0.90
C ASP A 135 6.67 -10.81 1.56
N HIS A 136 5.94 -11.79 1.01
CA HIS A 136 4.59 -12.11 1.47
C HIS A 136 4.57 -12.64 2.91
N GLU A 137 5.58 -13.42 3.30
CA GLU A 137 5.62 -13.97 4.65
C GLU A 137 5.90 -12.88 5.69
N GLU A 138 6.88 -12.02 5.42
CA GLU A 138 7.16 -10.85 6.28
C GLU A 138 5.93 -9.94 6.39
N LEU A 139 5.24 -9.67 5.28
CA LEU A 139 4.02 -8.85 5.30
C LEU A 139 2.89 -9.51 6.13
N ARG A 140 2.71 -10.84 6.05
CA ARG A 140 1.75 -11.56 6.90
C ARG A 140 2.10 -11.44 8.38
N GLU A 141 3.39 -11.53 8.73
CA GLU A 141 3.84 -11.32 10.10
C GLU A 141 3.58 -9.89 10.58
N MET A 142 3.73 -8.89 9.71
CA MET A 142 3.45 -7.49 10.04
C MET A 142 1.96 -7.22 10.25
N LEU A 143 1.10 -7.88 9.47
CA LEU A 143 -0.37 -7.86 9.63
C LEU A 143 -0.82 -8.62 10.89
N ALA A 144 -0.10 -9.67 11.28
CA ALA A 144 -0.43 -10.46 12.45
C ALA A 144 -0.25 -9.64 13.74
N HIS A 145 -1.36 -9.41 14.45
CA HIS A 145 -1.31 -8.91 15.81
C HIS A 145 -1.32 -10.09 16.78
N LYS A 146 -0.14 -10.53 17.24
CA LYS A 146 -0.02 -11.55 18.30
C LYS A 146 -0.56 -10.97 19.62
N THR A 147 -1.86 -11.12 19.86
CA THR A 147 -2.44 -10.99 21.20
C THR A 147 -1.92 -12.15 22.04
N GLY A 148 -0.73 -11.98 22.63
CA GLY A 148 -0.19 -12.93 23.59
C GLY A 148 -1.12 -13.01 24.81
N LEU A 149 -1.42 -14.24 25.25
CA LEU A 149 -2.16 -14.58 26.47
C LEU A 149 -1.44 -14.15 27.77
N SER A 150 -0.43 -13.28 27.71
CA SER A 150 0.31 -12.85 28.89
C SER A 150 -0.38 -11.68 29.57
N LYS A 151 -1.02 -11.96 30.71
CA LYS A 151 -1.57 -10.96 31.66
C LYS A 151 -0.53 -10.01 32.28
N LYS A 152 0.72 -10.01 31.81
CA LYS A 152 1.81 -9.14 32.28
C LYS A 152 2.71 -8.72 31.13
N ALA A 153 2.33 -7.65 30.42
CA ALA A 153 3.23 -6.72 29.73
C ALA A 153 2.39 -5.59 29.11
N LYS A 154 2.33 -4.47 29.83
CA LYS A 154 1.85 -3.17 29.32
C LYS A 154 2.92 -2.66 28.36
N GLU A 155 2.74 -2.91 27.07
CA GLU A 155 3.24 -2.14 25.91
C GLU A 155 3.04 -3.02 24.67
N GLN A 156 1.84 -2.98 24.11
CA GLN A 156 1.59 -3.64 22.82
C GLN A 156 2.30 -2.83 21.76
N HIS A 157 3.41 -3.35 21.22
CA HIS A 157 4.11 -2.71 20.11
C HIS A 157 3.24 -2.81 18.85
N THR A 158 2.36 -1.82 18.65
CA THR A 158 1.51 -1.70 17.45
C THR A 158 2.28 -1.13 16.27
N ASN A 159 3.41 -0.46 16.54
CA ASN A 159 4.28 0.10 15.52
C ASN A 159 4.87 -0.99 14.63
N ARG A 160 4.97 -0.69 13.33
CA ARG A 160 5.50 -1.54 12.28
C ARG A 160 6.42 -0.69 11.41
N SER A 161 7.60 -1.22 11.10
CA SER A 161 8.55 -0.60 10.18
C SER A 161 9.24 -1.73 9.42
N PHE A 162 9.11 -1.75 8.10
CA PHE A 162 9.65 -2.81 7.24
C PHE A 162 9.83 -2.32 5.81
N LEU A 163 10.55 -3.11 5.00
CA LEU A 163 10.70 -2.85 3.57
C LEU A 163 9.73 -3.72 2.79
N LEU A 164 9.13 -3.15 1.74
CA LEU A 164 8.19 -3.87 0.90
C LEU A 164 8.45 -3.59 -0.57
N ARG A 165 8.54 -4.62 -1.39
CA ARG A 165 8.61 -4.45 -2.84
C ARG A 165 7.23 -4.50 -3.44
N MET A 166 6.85 -3.42 -4.12
CA MET A 166 5.59 -3.31 -4.85
C MET A 166 5.83 -3.13 -6.35
N LYS A 167 4.87 -3.59 -7.15
CA LYS A 167 4.84 -3.37 -8.60
C LYS A 167 4.83 -1.87 -8.89
N CYS A 168 5.72 -1.44 -9.76
CA CYS A 168 5.84 -0.08 -10.24
C CYS A 168 5.82 -0.07 -11.77
N THR A 169 4.87 0.66 -12.35
CA THR A 169 4.77 0.88 -13.79
C THR A 169 5.55 2.11 -14.25
N LEU A 170 6.14 2.89 -13.33
CA LEU A 170 7.04 3.98 -13.69
C LEU A 170 8.43 3.44 -14.00
N THR A 171 8.92 3.78 -15.18
CA THR A 171 10.32 3.58 -15.58
C THR A 171 11.22 4.65 -14.96
N SER A 172 12.53 4.42 -14.95
CA SER A 172 13.54 5.41 -14.50
C SER A 172 13.47 6.75 -15.24
N ARG A 173 12.86 6.77 -16.45
CA ARG A 173 12.63 7.97 -17.26
C ARG A 173 11.22 8.56 -17.11
N GLY A 174 10.45 8.11 -16.11
CA GLY A 174 9.10 8.62 -15.82
C GLY A 174 8.00 8.20 -16.80
N ARG A 175 8.27 7.27 -17.73
CA ARG A 175 7.24 6.70 -18.62
C ARG A 175 6.48 5.58 -17.91
N THR A 176 5.18 5.51 -18.14
CA THR A 176 4.29 4.46 -17.63
C THR A 176 4.28 3.24 -18.55
N VAL A 177 4.49 2.05 -18.00
CA VAL A 177 4.36 0.76 -18.69
C VAL A 177 3.13 -0.02 -18.22
N ASN A 178 2.80 -1.12 -18.89
CA ASN A 178 1.74 -2.01 -18.43
C ASN A 178 2.13 -2.69 -17.11
N VAL A 179 1.15 -2.98 -16.25
CA VAL A 179 1.31 -3.73 -14.99
C VAL A 179 2.02 -5.08 -15.18
N LYS A 180 1.83 -5.76 -16.31
CA LYS A 180 2.53 -7.02 -16.63
C LYS A 180 4.04 -6.86 -16.84
N SER A 181 4.46 -5.66 -17.19
CA SER A 181 5.86 -5.27 -17.41
C SER A 181 6.38 -4.38 -16.27
N ALA A 182 5.64 -4.30 -15.16
CA ALA A 182 6.03 -3.52 -14.00
C ALA A 182 7.34 -4.04 -13.40
N SER A 183 8.19 -3.12 -12.99
CA SER A 183 9.37 -3.43 -12.18
C SER A 183 9.00 -3.50 -10.70
N TRP A 184 9.92 -3.98 -9.87
CA TRP A 184 9.77 -3.99 -8.43
C TRP A 184 10.42 -2.74 -7.85
N LYS A 185 9.62 -1.95 -7.11
CA LYS A 185 10.10 -0.76 -6.41
C LYS A 185 10.07 -1.01 -4.91
N VAL A 186 11.19 -0.71 -4.26
CA VAL A 186 11.35 -0.86 -2.82
C VAL A 186 10.73 0.34 -2.11
N LEU A 187 9.86 0.05 -1.16
CA LEU A 187 9.20 1.03 -0.31
C LEU A 187 9.61 0.81 1.14
N ARG A 188 9.85 1.91 1.86
CA ARG A 188 9.93 1.91 3.32
C ARG A 188 8.51 2.13 3.86
N CYS A 189 8.00 1.13 4.56
CA CYS A 189 6.67 1.15 5.16
C CYS A 189 6.80 1.39 6.66
N SER A 190 6.23 2.48 7.17
CA SER A 190 6.23 2.79 8.60
C SER A 190 4.81 3.13 9.06
N GLY A 191 4.41 2.65 10.23
CA GLY A 191 3.07 2.91 10.73
C GLY A 191 2.69 2.04 11.91
N HIS A 192 1.39 1.77 12.08
CA HIS A 192 0.89 1.05 13.25
C HIS A 192 -0.40 0.26 12.97
N ILE A 193 -0.67 -0.73 13.81
CA ILE A 193 -1.94 -1.44 13.82
C ILE A 193 -2.98 -0.64 14.61
N HIS A 194 -4.08 -0.32 13.95
CA HIS A 194 -5.27 0.29 14.53
C HIS A 194 -6.35 -0.77 14.72
N THR A 195 -6.97 -0.79 15.91
CA THR A 195 -8.05 -1.73 16.24
C THR A 195 -9.35 -0.98 16.45
N THR A 196 -10.37 -1.31 15.68
CA THR A 196 -11.72 -0.80 15.91
C THR A 196 -12.53 -1.82 16.67
N ASP A 197 -12.97 -1.46 17.87
CA ASP A 197 -13.91 -2.25 18.64
C ASP A 197 -15.31 -2.12 18.03
N GLY A 198 -15.96 -3.27 17.79
CA GLY A 198 -17.34 -3.28 17.31
C GLY A 198 -18.26 -2.60 18.33
N ILE A 199 -19.16 -1.74 17.86
CA ILE A 199 -20.18 -1.11 18.68
C ILE A 199 -20.93 -2.20 19.47
N LYS A 200 -20.85 -2.16 20.80
CA LYS A 200 -21.71 -2.98 21.68
C LYS A 200 -23.15 -2.45 21.58
N LYS A 201 -23.89 -2.83 20.53
CA LYS A 201 -25.35 -2.68 20.56
C LYS A 201 -25.92 -3.83 21.38
N GLY A 202 -26.64 -3.48 22.45
CA GLY A 202 -27.18 -4.41 23.42
C GLY A 202 -28.15 -5.43 22.85
N VAL A 203 -28.27 -6.54 23.60
CA VAL A 203 -29.23 -7.64 23.49
C VAL A 203 -29.11 -8.51 22.23
N CYS A 204 -27.93 -9.09 22.03
CA CYS A 204 -27.73 -10.49 21.61
C CYS A 204 -26.22 -10.75 21.58
N GLU A 205 -25.76 -11.87 22.17
CA GLU A 205 -24.35 -12.27 22.18
C GLU A 205 -23.88 -12.71 20.78
N GLU A 206 -23.79 -11.79 19.82
CA GLU A 206 -22.94 -11.99 18.65
C GLU A 206 -21.53 -11.50 18.99
N LYS A 207 -20.54 -12.39 18.89
CA LYS A 207 -19.11 -12.08 19.09
C LYS A 207 -18.78 -10.78 18.35
N SER A 208 -18.50 -9.71 19.09
CA SER A 208 -18.07 -8.44 18.50
C SER A 208 -16.77 -8.68 17.73
N VAL A 209 -16.83 -8.67 16.40
CA VAL A 209 -15.66 -8.83 15.54
C VAL A 209 -14.82 -7.56 15.64
N CYS A 210 -13.79 -7.58 16.49
CA CYS A 210 -12.76 -6.55 16.52
C CYS A 210 -12.05 -6.56 15.16
N SER A 211 -12.21 -5.49 14.39
CA SER A 211 -11.58 -5.36 13.08
C SER A 211 -10.24 -4.64 13.26
N LYS A 212 -9.17 -5.24 12.72
CA LYS A 212 -7.81 -4.69 12.82
C LYS A 212 -7.37 -4.22 11.45
N TYR A 213 -6.74 -3.05 11.42
CA TYR A 213 -6.24 -2.43 10.21
C TYR A 213 -4.79 -2.00 10.42
N LEU A 214 -3.96 -2.21 9.41
CA LEU A 214 -2.59 -1.73 9.41
C LEU A 214 -2.54 -0.42 8.61
N VAL A 215 -2.19 0.68 9.28
CA VAL A 215 -2.09 2.01 8.67
C VAL A 215 -0.62 2.34 8.48
N LEU A 216 -0.21 2.62 7.24
CA LEU A 216 1.18 2.76 6.83
C LEU A 216 1.39 4.01 5.99
N ILE A 217 2.51 4.69 6.24
CA ILE A 217 3.14 5.61 5.30
C ILE A 217 4.19 4.81 4.52
N CYS A 218 4.10 4.87 3.19
CA CYS A 218 4.96 4.15 2.27
C CYS A 218 5.78 5.13 1.44
N GLU A 219 7.09 5.15 1.68
CA GLU A 219 8.02 6.09 1.04
C GLU A 219 8.92 5.35 0.07
N SER A 220 9.13 5.93 -1.11
CA SER A 220 10.05 5.37 -2.10
C SER A 220 11.48 5.59 -1.63
N ILE A 221 12.33 4.56 -1.74
CA ILE A 221 13.77 4.77 -1.57
C ILE A 221 14.34 5.30 -2.89
N PRO A 222 14.92 6.51 -2.93
CA PRO A 222 15.49 7.06 -4.15
C PRO A 222 16.69 6.23 -4.59
N HIS A 223 16.79 5.95 -5.89
CA HIS A 223 17.96 5.29 -6.44
C HIS A 223 19.14 6.28 -6.45
N PRO A 224 20.37 5.88 -6.06
CA PRO A 224 21.52 6.79 -5.99
C PRO A 224 21.81 7.55 -7.30
N THR A 225 21.55 6.92 -8.45
CA THR A 225 21.69 7.53 -9.79
C THR A 225 20.66 8.62 -10.08
N ASN A 226 19.55 8.64 -9.35
CA ASN A 226 18.43 9.58 -9.52
C ASN A 226 18.37 10.61 -8.37
N ILE A 227 19.46 10.80 -7.63
CA ILE A 227 19.57 11.88 -6.65
C ILE A 227 19.72 13.19 -7.45
N GLU A 228 18.59 13.77 -7.87
CA GLU A 228 18.52 15.01 -8.66
C GLU A 228 18.82 16.26 -7.81
N ALA A 229 18.66 16.16 -6.49
CA ALA A 229 18.94 17.25 -5.56
C ALA A 229 20.40 17.19 -5.08
N PRO A 230 21.15 18.31 -5.09
CA PRO A 230 22.47 18.34 -4.48
C PRO A 230 22.34 18.02 -2.99
N LEU A 231 23.13 17.04 -2.52
CA LEU A 231 23.22 16.73 -1.10
C LEU A 231 23.67 17.98 -0.35
N ASP A 232 23.01 18.32 0.75
CA ASP A 232 23.35 19.48 1.59
C ASP A 232 24.78 19.33 2.17
N SER A 233 25.35 20.42 2.70
CA SER A 233 26.68 20.39 3.34
C SER A 233 26.74 19.43 4.54
N ARG A 234 25.59 19.05 5.11
CA ARG A 234 25.45 18.09 6.21
C ARG A 234 25.33 16.63 5.76
N THR A 235 25.42 16.32 4.48
CA THR A 235 25.29 14.96 3.97
C THR A 235 26.44 14.64 3.02
N PHE A 236 27.05 13.46 3.18
CA PHE A 236 28.11 12.98 2.30
C PHE A 236 27.72 11.65 1.67
N LEU A 237 28.33 11.32 0.53
CA LEU A 237 28.11 10.06 -0.17
C LEU A 237 29.31 9.14 0.01
N SER A 238 29.07 7.85 0.26
CA SER A 238 30.08 6.80 0.18
C SER A 238 29.58 5.63 -0.66
N ARG A 239 30.50 4.90 -1.29
CA ARG A 239 30.20 3.66 -2.01
C ARG A 239 31.02 2.53 -1.42
N HIS A 240 30.39 1.37 -1.32
CA HIS A 240 30.96 0.22 -0.65
C HIS A 240 30.87 -1.03 -1.52
N THR A 241 31.77 -1.98 -1.28
CA THR A 241 31.61 -3.36 -1.71
C THR A 241 30.48 -4.05 -0.93
N LEU A 242 30.10 -5.27 -1.34
CA LEU A 242 29.06 -6.06 -0.68
C LEU A 242 29.42 -6.48 0.75
N ASP A 243 30.70 -6.51 1.11
CA ASP A 243 31.18 -6.71 2.47
C ASP A 243 31.38 -5.39 3.25
N MET A 244 30.75 -4.31 2.76
CA MET A 244 30.77 -2.96 3.37
C MET A 244 32.17 -2.37 3.49
N ARG A 245 33.07 -2.59 2.51
CA ARG A 245 34.35 -1.89 2.44
C ARG A 245 34.27 -0.67 1.55
N PHE A 246 34.86 0.44 1.99
CA PHE A 246 34.84 1.68 1.20
C PHE A 246 35.57 1.51 -0.14
N THR A 247 34.89 1.90 -1.21
CA THR A 247 35.45 2.04 -2.57
C THR A 247 35.54 3.49 -3.00
N TYR A 248 34.74 4.35 -2.39
CA TYR A 248 34.69 5.79 -2.62
C TYR A 248 34.07 6.49 -1.41
N CYS A 249 34.58 7.65 -1.05
CA CYS A 249 33.98 8.54 -0.08
C CYS A 249 34.18 9.99 -0.55
N ASP A 250 33.19 10.84 -0.30
CA ASP A 250 33.22 12.26 -0.63
C ASP A 250 34.12 13.05 0.35
N GLU A 251 34.81 14.09 -0.14
CA GLU A 251 35.75 14.91 0.65
C GLU A 251 35.07 15.61 1.84
N ARG A 252 33.75 15.83 1.77
CA ARG A 252 32.94 16.40 2.86
C ARG A 252 33.04 15.64 4.18
N ILE A 253 33.42 14.36 4.16
CA ILE A 253 33.59 13.58 5.39
C ILE A 253 34.65 14.17 6.32
N THR A 254 35.65 14.88 5.77
CA THR A 254 36.69 15.53 6.57
C THR A 254 36.13 16.67 7.41
N GLU A 255 35.23 17.48 6.85
CA GLU A 255 34.57 18.55 7.60
C GLU A 255 33.57 17.99 8.63
N LEU A 256 32.82 16.94 8.28
CA LEU A 256 31.75 16.41 9.11
C LEU A 256 32.20 15.47 10.24
N LEU A 257 33.15 14.59 9.95
CA LEU A 257 33.59 13.52 10.85
C LEU A 257 35.09 13.54 11.14
N GLY A 258 35.87 14.38 10.46
CA GLY A 258 37.32 14.50 10.68
C GLY A 258 38.17 13.39 10.03
N PHE A 259 37.57 12.54 9.19
CA PHE A 259 38.31 11.50 8.46
C PHE A 259 38.81 12.01 7.12
N ASP A 260 39.99 11.58 6.70
CA ASP A 260 40.43 11.72 5.31
C ASP A 260 39.79 10.59 4.46
N PRO A 261 39.14 10.89 3.31
CA PRO A 261 38.57 9.88 2.44
C PRO A 261 39.54 8.77 2.04
N VAL A 262 40.83 9.10 1.88
CA VAL A 262 41.87 8.16 1.44
C VAL A 262 42.12 7.09 2.50
N ASP A 263 42.08 7.47 3.78
CA ASP A 263 42.31 6.57 4.92
C ASP A 263 41.17 5.56 5.10
N LEU A 264 39.98 5.88 4.60
CA LEU A 264 38.82 5.00 4.72
C LEU A 264 38.80 3.90 3.64
N LEU A 265 39.48 4.09 2.52
CA LEU A 265 39.42 3.15 1.39
C LEU A 265 39.87 1.75 1.80
N GLN A 266 39.16 0.73 1.33
CA GLN A 266 39.36 -0.69 1.62
C GLN A 266 39.10 -1.14 3.07
N HIS A 267 38.90 -0.21 4.01
CA HIS A 267 38.47 -0.54 5.36
C HIS A 267 36.98 -0.88 5.40
N SER A 268 36.59 -1.79 6.31
CA SER A 268 35.19 -2.13 6.50
C SER A 268 34.49 -1.07 7.34
N VAL A 269 33.28 -0.66 6.96
CA VAL A 269 32.49 0.31 7.74
C VAL A 269 32.22 -0.18 9.16
N TYR A 270 32.17 -1.50 9.37
CA TYR A 270 31.95 -2.12 10.68
C TYR A 270 33.06 -1.80 11.69
N GLU A 271 34.27 -1.43 11.23
CA GLU A 271 35.37 -0.99 12.10
C GLU A 271 35.08 0.38 12.74
N TYR A 272 34.17 1.17 12.15
CA TYR A 272 33.84 2.53 12.57
C TYR A 272 32.49 2.63 13.29
N TYR A 273 31.68 1.57 13.30
CA TYR A 273 30.43 1.58 14.04
C TYR A 273 30.65 1.52 15.54
N HIS A 274 29.81 2.23 16.27
CA HIS A 274 29.76 2.11 17.71
C HIS A 274 29.29 0.70 18.10
N ALA A 275 29.95 0.09 19.08
CA ALA A 275 29.71 -1.31 19.45
C ALA A 275 28.25 -1.60 19.83
N LEU A 276 27.54 -0.62 20.43
CA LEU A 276 26.11 -0.76 20.80
C LEU A 276 25.17 -0.84 19.60
N ASP A 277 25.58 -0.35 18.42
CA ASP A 277 24.74 -0.30 17.22
C ASP A 277 25.06 -1.43 16.22
N SER A 278 26.17 -2.15 16.43
CA SER A 278 26.70 -3.15 15.50
C SER A 278 25.68 -4.25 15.15
N ASP A 279 24.94 -4.75 16.14
CA ASP A 279 23.90 -5.77 15.91
C ASP A 279 22.76 -5.25 15.04
N HIS A 280 22.34 -3.99 15.25
CA HIS A 280 21.27 -3.37 14.47
C HIS A 280 21.73 -3.10 13.03
N MET A 281 22.95 -2.61 12.86
CA MET A 281 23.55 -2.36 11.54
C MET A 281 23.73 -3.66 10.75
N THR A 282 24.18 -4.73 11.39
CA THR A 282 24.35 -6.05 10.76
C THR A 282 23.02 -6.61 10.27
N LYS A 283 21.96 -6.52 11.10
CA LYS A 283 20.59 -6.90 10.68
C LYS A 283 20.11 -6.06 9.50
N THR A 284 20.36 -4.75 9.55
CA THR A 284 19.98 -3.83 8.48
C THR A 284 20.69 -4.15 7.18
N HIS A 285 22.00 -4.43 7.22
CA HIS A 285 22.77 -4.84 6.05
C HIS A 285 22.25 -6.16 5.48
N HIS A 286 21.92 -7.15 6.31
CA HIS A 286 21.35 -8.41 5.84
C HIS A 286 19.99 -8.21 5.14
N ASN A 287 19.12 -7.39 5.72
CA ASN A 287 17.83 -7.05 5.11
C ASN A 287 18.01 -6.30 3.79
N TRP A 288 18.95 -5.35 3.73
CA TRP A 288 19.24 -4.59 2.52
C TRP A 288 19.76 -5.50 1.40
N ALA A 289 20.69 -6.41 1.71
CA ALA A 289 21.18 -7.40 0.78
C ALA A 289 20.05 -8.29 0.25
N SER A 290 19.15 -8.78 1.11
CA SER A 290 18.01 -9.61 0.69
C SER A 290 17.08 -8.90 -0.31
N VAL A 291 16.78 -7.62 -0.06
CA VAL A 291 15.85 -6.82 -0.87
C VAL A 291 16.43 -6.45 -2.23
N TYR A 292 17.70 -6.04 -2.29
CA TYR A 292 18.33 -5.58 -3.53
C TYR A 292 18.97 -6.71 -4.36
N TRP A 293 19.33 -7.85 -3.74
CA TRP A 293 19.90 -8.99 -4.45
C TRP A 293 18.88 -9.76 -5.31
N THR A 294 17.61 -9.71 -4.94
CA THR A 294 16.53 -10.44 -5.63
C THR A 294 15.83 -9.60 -6.71
N VAL A 295 16.23 -8.35 -6.92
CA VAL A 295 15.82 -7.55 -8.08
C VAL A 295 16.90 -7.70 -9.14
N PRO A 296 16.62 -8.36 -10.29
CA PRO A 296 17.57 -8.36 -11.39
C PRO A 296 17.82 -6.90 -11.77
N ALA A 297 19.09 -6.48 -11.75
CA ALA A 297 19.47 -5.18 -12.28
C ALA A 297 18.87 -5.07 -13.69
N ALA A 298 17.92 -4.15 -13.86
CA ALA A 298 17.36 -3.87 -15.17
C ALA A 298 18.50 -3.35 -16.05
N GLY A 299 18.96 -4.21 -16.96
CA GLY A 299 19.80 -3.83 -18.10
C GLY A 299 18.99 -3.11 -19.16
#